data_AF-A0A2V8ENL0-F1
#
_entry.id   AF-A0A2V8ENL0-F1
#
_cell.length_a   1.000
_cell.length_b   1.000
_cell.length_c   1.000
_cell.angle_alpha   90.00
_cell.angle_beta   90.00
_cell.angle_gamma   90.00
#
_symmetry.space_group_name_H-M   'P 1'
#
loop_
_entity.id
_entity.type
_entity.pdbx_description
1 polymer ?
#
loop_
_entity_poly.entity_id
_entity_poly.type
_entity_poly.pdbx_seq_one_letter_code
_entity_poly.pdbx_strand_id
1 'polypeptide(L)'
;SMHYGSSFGCMFERRGEPYRVDYAAMARACGARGVNVESAAALGPALREALASELPTVIQVPMENAPTPTPGHWDINDIYRKGE
;
A
#
# COMPACT_ATOMS: atom_id res chain seq x y z
N SER A 1 0.12 -12.20 -21.06
CA SER A 1 0.91 -12.16 -19.81
C SER A 1 0.59 -10.86 -19.06
N MET A 2 -0.70 -10.63 -18.84
CA MET A 2 -1.26 -9.49 -18.11
C MET A 2 -1.54 -10.01 -16.69
N HIS A 3 -1.51 -9.18 -15.66
CA HIS A 3 -1.46 -9.53 -14.22
C HIS A 3 -0.03 -10.00 -13.82
N TYR A 4 0.88 -9.18 -13.30
CA TYR A 4 0.75 -8.07 -12.35
C TYR A 4 1.78 -6.96 -12.67
N GLY A 5 1.54 -6.23 -13.76
CA GLY A 5 2.28 -5.01 -14.12
C GLY A 5 1.88 -3.84 -13.20
N SER A 6 2.07 -3.98 -11.89
CA SER A 6 1.74 -2.95 -10.91
C SER A 6 2.71 -1.77 -11.04
N SER A 7 2.21 -0.59 -11.41
CA SER A 7 2.87 0.66 -11.06
C SER A 7 2.41 1.05 -9.65
N PHE A 8 3.35 1.47 -8.80
CA PHE A 8 3.02 1.96 -7.47
C PHE A 8 2.36 3.34 -7.59
N GLY A 9 1.55 3.73 -6.60
CA GLY A 9 0.94 5.07 -6.54
C GLY A 9 1.96 6.20 -6.63
N CYS A 10 3.24 5.92 -6.31
CA CYS A 10 4.38 6.77 -6.63
C CYS A 10 5.53 5.88 -7.14
N MET A 11 6.08 6.20 -8.32
CA MET A 11 7.21 5.49 -8.92
C MET A 11 8.50 6.20 -8.53
N PHE A 12 9.33 5.55 -7.71
CA PHE A 12 10.67 6.03 -7.41
C PHE A 12 11.69 5.30 -8.26
N GLU A 13 12.79 5.96 -8.57
CA GLU A 13 13.93 5.35 -9.25
C GLU A 13 15.20 5.53 -8.44
N ARG A 14 16.09 4.54 -8.53
CA ARG A 14 17.44 4.62 -7.97
C ARG A 14 18.42 4.06 -8.99
N ARG A 15 19.30 4.92 -9.51
CA ARG A 15 20.29 4.56 -10.54
C ARG A 15 19.65 4.02 -11.84
N GLY A 16 18.50 4.58 -12.22
CA GLY A 16 17.77 4.18 -13.43
C GLY A 16 16.94 2.90 -13.28
N GLU A 17 16.88 2.32 -12.09
CA GLU A 17 16.07 1.14 -11.80
C GLU A 17 14.88 1.49 -10.90
N PRO A 18 13.70 0.86 -11.09
CA PRO A 18 12.56 1.02 -10.18
C PRO A 18 12.96 0.74 -8.73
N TYR A 19 12.66 1.69 -7.86
CA TYR A 19 12.92 1.61 -6.44
C TYR A 19 11.61 1.47 -5.68
N ARG A 20 11.56 0.48 -4.79
CA ARG A 20 10.50 0.32 -3.81
C ARG A 20 11.10 0.24 -2.42
N VAL A 21 10.43 0.88 -1.47
CA VAL A 21 10.74 0.70 -0.05
C VAL A 21 10.21 -0.66 0.40
N ASP A 22 11.05 -1.44 1.06
CA ASP A 22 10.63 -2.68 1.72
C ASP A 22 10.17 -2.36 3.16
N TYR A 23 8.91 -1.95 3.29
CA TYR A 23 8.29 -1.61 4.56
C TYR A 23 8.20 -2.84 5.48
N ALA A 24 8.05 -4.04 4.91
CA ALA A 24 8.07 -5.27 5.68
C ALA A 24 9.45 -5.52 6.31
N ALA A 25 10.55 -5.28 5.59
CA ALA A 25 11.90 -5.34 6.14
C ALA A 25 12.14 -4.27 7.21
N MET A 26 11.65 -3.04 7.00
CA MET A 26 11.74 -1.99 8.01
C MET A 26 11.02 -2.38 9.30
N ALA A 27 9.80 -2.94 9.21
CA ALA A 27 9.08 -3.42 10.38
C ALA A 27 9.87 -4.48 11.15
N ARG A 28 10.45 -5.46 10.42
CA ARG A 28 11.31 -6.49 11.03
C ARG A 28 12.53 -5.88 11.72
N ALA A 29 13.18 -4.88 11.11
CA ALA A 29 14.32 -4.18 11.71
C ALA A 29 13.95 -3.43 13.02
N CYS A 30 12.70 -3.03 13.16
CA CYS A 30 12.15 -2.39 14.36
C CYS A 30 11.58 -3.40 15.39
N GLY A 31 11.75 -4.71 15.19
CA GLY A 31 11.22 -5.75 16.09
C GLY A 31 9.72 -6.05 15.91
N ALA A 32 9.07 -5.44 14.92
CA ALA A 32 7.70 -5.74 14.55
C ALA A 32 7.63 -6.92 13.56
N ARG A 33 6.44 -7.52 13.41
CA ARG A 33 6.20 -8.51 12.35
C ARG A 33 6.03 -7.77 11.02
N GLY A 34 6.87 -8.10 10.04
CA GLY A 34 6.78 -7.54 8.69
C GLY A 34 6.48 -8.62 7.66
N VAL A 35 5.39 -8.45 6.91
CA VAL A 35 4.93 -9.38 5.86
C VAL A 35 4.80 -8.66 4.54
N ASN A 36 5.31 -9.25 3.45
CA ASN A 36 5.06 -8.79 2.09
C ASN A 36 4.16 -9.81 1.40
N VAL A 37 2.97 -9.40 0.96
CA VAL A 37 2.06 -10.31 0.24
C VAL A 37 2.29 -10.21 -1.26
N GLU A 38 2.33 -11.36 -1.93
CA GLU A 38 2.63 -11.45 -3.36
C GLU A 38 1.38 -11.75 -4.21
N SER A 39 0.22 -11.93 -3.56
CA SER A 39 -1.06 -12.13 -4.23
C SER A 39 -2.22 -11.62 -3.38
N ALA A 40 -3.35 -11.30 -4.04
CA ALA A 40 -4.57 -10.88 -3.36
C ALA A 40 -5.09 -11.96 -2.39
N ALA A 41 -4.97 -13.25 -2.75
CA ALA A 41 -5.40 -14.36 -1.92
C ALA A 41 -4.62 -14.47 -0.60
N ALA A 42 -3.37 -13.99 -0.56
CA ALA A 42 -2.53 -14.02 0.63
C ALA A 42 -2.90 -12.94 1.67
N LEU A 43 -3.67 -11.91 1.28
CA LEU A 43 -4.02 -10.82 2.19
C LEU A 43 -4.91 -11.29 3.35
N GLY A 44 -5.92 -12.11 3.08
CA GLY A 44 -6.84 -12.61 4.10
C GLY A 44 -6.14 -13.43 5.20
N PRO A 45 -5.33 -14.45 4.85
CA PRO A 45 -4.51 -15.18 5.81
C PRO A 45 -3.54 -14.27 6.58
N ALA A 46 -2.82 -13.37 5.90
CA ALA A 46 -1.87 -12.47 6.54
C ALA A 46 -2.52 -11.55 7.59
N LEU A 47 -3.73 -11.07 7.32
CA LEU A 47 -4.54 -10.28 8.26
C LEU A 47 -4.96 -11.11 9.48
N ARG A 48 -5.44 -12.34 9.27
CA ARG A 48 -5.84 -13.21 10.40
C ARG A 48 -4.66 -13.52 11.32
N GLU A 49 -3.50 -13.83 10.76
CA GLU A 49 -2.27 -14.05 11.54
C GLU A 49 -1.81 -12.78 12.26
N ALA A 50 -1.93 -11.61 11.63
CA ALA A 50 -1.59 -10.35 12.26
C ALA A 50 -2.47 -10.03 13.46
N LEU A 51 -3.78 -10.27 13.34
CA LEU A 51 -4.75 -10.04 14.42
C LEU A 51 -4.61 -11.03 15.58
N ALA A 52 -4.16 -12.26 15.30
CA ALA A 52 -3.88 -13.26 16.32
C ALA A 52 -2.48 -13.12 16.96
N SER A 53 -1.65 -12.20 16.46
CA SER A 53 -0.28 -11.99 16.91
C SER A 53 -0.22 -10.94 18.01
N GLU A 54 0.59 -11.20 19.04
CA GLU A 54 0.89 -10.26 20.13
C GLU A 54 1.91 -9.17 19.71
N LEU A 55 2.36 -9.17 18.46
CA LEU A 55 3.31 -8.20 17.91
C LEU A 55 2.64 -7.19 16.97
N PRO A 56 3.05 -5.90 17.03
CA PRO A 56 2.73 -4.94 15.97
C PRO A 56 3.10 -5.53 14.60
N THR A 57 2.20 -5.41 13.64
CA THR A 57 2.38 -5.99 12.32
C THR A 57 2.25 -4.95 11.21
N VAL A 58 3.21 -4.95 10.28
CA VAL A 58 3.11 -4.28 8.98
C VAL A 58 2.90 -5.33 7.90
N ILE A 59 1.82 -5.18 7.13
CA ILE A 59 1.57 -5.98 5.93
C ILE A 59 1.74 -5.06 4.72
N GLN A 60 2.80 -5.27 3.95
CA GLN A 60 3.03 -4.60 2.68
C GLN A 60 2.21 -5.29 1.59
N VAL A 61 1.26 -4.53 1.02
CA VAL A 61 0.33 -5.01 0.00
C VAL A 61 0.58 -4.21 -1.29
N PRO A 62 1.22 -4.81 -2.31
CA PRO A 62 1.37 -4.18 -3.61
C PRO A 62 -0.01 -3.93 -4.23
N MET A 63 -0.31 -2.67 -4.54
CA MET A 63 -1.54 -2.26 -5.21
C MET A 63 -1.25 -1.86 -6.65
N GLU A 64 -2.17 -2.17 -7.55
CA GLU A 64 -2.19 -1.56 -8.87
C GLU A 64 -2.66 -0.12 -8.77
N ASN A 65 -2.02 0.79 -9.50
CA ASN A 65 -2.52 2.15 -9.68
C ASN A 65 -3.71 2.15 -10.63
N ALA A 66 -4.86 1.69 -10.12
CA ALA A 66 -6.13 1.79 -10.80
C ALA A 66 -6.69 3.22 -10.62
N PRO A 67 -7.34 3.80 -11.64
CA PRO A 67 -7.99 5.10 -11.49
C PRO A 67 -9.02 5.00 -10.37
N THR A 68 -8.80 5.72 -9.27
CA THR A 68 -9.73 5.76 -8.15
C THR A 68 -11.00 6.45 -8.63
N PRO A 69 -12.14 5.76 -8.74
CA PRO A 69 -13.40 6.46 -8.83
C PRO A 69 -13.54 7.17 -7.49
N THR A 70 -13.54 8.50 -7.48
CA THR A 70 -13.83 9.31 -6.29
C THR A 70 -15.27 9.85 -6.31
N PRO A 71 -16.34 9.05 -6.55
CA PRO A 71 -17.69 9.53 -6.31
C PRO A 71 -17.88 9.64 -4.79
N GLY A 72 -17.93 10.86 -4.29
CA GLY A 72 -18.11 11.19 -2.88
C GLY A 72 -18.14 12.70 -2.68
N HIS A 73 -18.74 13.17 -1.57
CA HIS A 73 -18.63 14.56 -1.15
C HIS A 73 -17.30 14.72 -0.40
N TRP A 74 -16.37 15.47 -0.99
CA TRP A 74 -15.09 15.80 -0.39
C TRP A 74 -15.12 17.26 0.06
N ASP A 75 -14.81 17.54 1.33
CA ASP A 75 -14.76 18.89 1.89
C ASP A 75 -13.80 19.82 1.11
N ILE A 76 -12.81 19.25 0.40
CA ILE A 76 -11.93 19.99 -0.52
C ILE A 76 -12.72 20.75 -1.60
N ASN A 77 -13.86 20.24 -2.04
CA ASN A 77 -14.70 20.88 -3.05
C ASN A 77 -15.36 22.16 -2.52
N ASP A 78 -15.61 22.23 -1.21
CA ASP A 78 -16.15 23.43 -0.56
C ASP A 78 -15.06 24.49 -0.34
N ILE A 79 -13.81 24.09 -0.16
CA ILE A 79 -12.65 25.01 -0.06
C ILE A 79 -12.31 25.66 -1.42
N TYR A 80 -12.51 24.94 -2.54
CA TYR A 80 -12.28 25.47 -3.89
C TYR A 80 -13.45 26.28 -4.45
N ARG A 81 -14.62 26.27 -3.81
CA ARG A 81 -15.65 27.29 -4.04
C ARG A 81 -15.07 28.61 -3.57
N LYS A 82 -14.49 29.36 -4.52
CA LYS A 82 -14.13 30.77 -4.34
C LYS A 82 -15.20 31.44 -3.48
N GLY A 83 -14.77 32.06 -2.38
CA GLY A 83 -15.62 32.96 -1.63
C GLY A 83 -16.32 33.92 -2.59
N GLU A 84 -17.64 34.03 -2.44
CA GLU A 84 -18.40 35.15 -2.99
C GLU A 84 -17.88 36.48 -2.44
#